data_AF-L8TLV8-F1
#
_entry.id   AF-L8TLV8-F1
#
_cell.length_a   1.000
_cell.length_b   1.000
_cell.length_c   1.000
_cell.angle_alpha   90.00
_cell.angle_beta   90.00
_cell.angle_gamma   90.00
#
_symmetry.space_group_name_H-M   'P 1'
#
loop_
_entity.id
_entity.type
_entity.pdbx_description
1 polymer ?
#
loop_
_entity_poly.entity_id
_entity_poly.type
_entity_poly.pdbx_seq_one_letter_code
_entity_poly.pdbx_strand_id
1 'polypeptide(L)'
;MAVGVFDLFSIGIGPSSSHTVGPMRAAAVFAEELKASGGLGSVAGLRVDLYGSLAATGHGHGTMTAILLGLEGFHPELILPGEVEERLASIAETGVLNL
;
A
#
# COMPACT_ATOMS: atom_id res chain seq x y z
N MET A 1 26.00 -5.44 -10.38
CA MET A 1 24.96 -5.26 -9.34
C MET A 1 25.33 -6.20 -8.20
N ALA A 2 25.54 -5.69 -6.99
CA ALA A 2 25.81 -6.53 -5.81
C ALA A 2 24.49 -6.82 -5.10
N VAL A 3 24.28 -8.06 -4.67
CA VAL A 3 23.12 -8.48 -3.87
C VAL A 3 23.64 -8.80 -2.47
N GLY A 4 23.09 -8.16 -1.45
CA GLY A 4 23.44 -8.34 -0.04
C GLY A 4 22.40 -9.15 0.75
N VAL A 5 22.74 -9.49 1.99
CA VAL A 5 21.86 -10.27 2.88
C VAL A 5 20.52 -9.56 3.16
N PHE A 6 20.53 -8.22 3.24
CA PHE A 6 19.33 -7.44 3.49
C PHE A 6 18.43 -7.28 2.26
N ASP A 7 18.94 -7.59 1.07
CA ASP A 7 18.11 -7.67 -0.14
C ASP A 7 17.35 -9.00 -0.19
N LEU A 8 17.89 -10.04 0.45
CA LEU A 8 17.29 -11.38 0.49
C LEU A 8 16.30 -11.54 1.66
N PHE A 9 16.58 -10.89 2.79
CA PHE A 9 15.79 -10.99 4.01
C PHE A 9 15.28 -9.62 4.44
N SER A 10 14.01 -9.35 4.12
CA SER A 10 13.33 -8.11 4.48
C SER A 10 12.15 -8.38 5.40
N ILE A 11 11.92 -7.49 6.36
CA ILE A 11 10.70 -7.48 7.18
C ILE A 11 9.56 -6.90 6.33
N GLY A 12 8.38 -7.50 6.42
CA GLY A 12 7.18 -7.01 5.76
C GLY A 12 5.95 -7.80 6.14
N ILE A 13 4.77 -7.24 5.87
CA ILE A 13 3.50 -7.92 6.08
C ILE A 13 3.19 -8.93 4.96
N GLY A 14 2.65 -10.10 5.34
CA GLY A 14 2.19 -11.12 4.42
C GLY A 14 0.84 -10.78 3.76
N PRO A 15 0.35 -11.62 2.83
CA PRO A 15 0.86 -12.95 2.48
C PRO A 15 1.92 -12.98 1.37
N SER A 16 2.16 -11.87 0.65
CA SER A 16 3.02 -11.90 -0.55
C SER A 16 3.91 -10.66 -0.68
N SER A 17 5.21 -10.89 -0.89
CA SER A 17 6.14 -9.79 -1.18
C SER A 17 5.78 -9.05 -2.47
N SER A 18 5.31 -9.76 -3.50
CA SER A 18 5.04 -9.19 -4.83
C SER A 18 3.66 -8.56 -4.94
N HIS A 19 2.67 -9.07 -4.20
CA HIS A 19 1.27 -8.64 -4.30
C HIS A 19 0.77 -7.89 -3.07
N THR A 20 1.57 -7.83 -1.99
CA THR A 20 1.25 -7.08 -0.76
C THR A 20 2.32 -6.03 -0.47
N VAL A 21 3.57 -6.44 -0.20
CA VAL A 21 4.65 -5.51 0.19
C VAL A 21 4.97 -4.51 -0.92
N GLY A 22 5.16 -4.99 -2.15
CA GLY A 22 5.44 -4.14 -3.31
C GLY A 22 4.36 -3.08 -3.56
N PRO A 23 3.07 -3.47 -3.72
CA PRO A 23 1.97 -2.52 -3.89
C PRO A 23 1.82 -1.53 -2.74
N MET A 24 1.99 -1.94 -1.48
CA MET A 24 1.94 -1.05 -0.33
C MET A 24 3.01 0.04 -0.40
N ARG A 25 4.26 -0.34 -0.71
CA ARG A 25 5.37 0.61 -0.88
C ARG A 25 5.12 1.57 -2.04
N ALA A 26 4.64 1.06 -3.17
CA ALA A 26 4.34 1.90 -4.33
C ALA A 26 3.28 2.95 -4.02
N ALA A 27 2.24 2.57 -3.29
CA ALA A 27 1.19 3.48 -2.83
C ALA A 27 1.70 4.53 -1.83
N ALA A 28 2.53 4.12 -0.86
CA ALA A 28 3.14 5.04 0.11
C ALA A 28 4.07 6.06 -0.56
N VAL A 29 4.92 5.61 -1.49
CA VAL A 29 5.78 6.50 -2.27
C VAL A 29 4.95 7.51 -3.06
N PHE A 30 3.88 7.07 -3.72
CA PHE A 30 2.98 7.97 -4.46
C PHE A 30 2.36 9.04 -3.55
N ALA A 31 1.84 8.65 -2.39
CA ALA A 31 1.21 9.58 -1.45
C ALA A 31 2.22 10.61 -0.91
N GLU A 32 3.43 10.18 -0.56
CA GLU A 32 4.49 11.06 -0.08
C GLU A 32 5.01 12.02 -1.16
N GLU A 33 5.19 11.56 -2.40
CA GLU A 33 5.57 12.42 -3.52
C GLU A 33 4.49 13.47 -3.82
N LEU A 34 3.21 13.07 -3.77
CA LEU A 34 2.08 13.98 -3.94
C LEU A 34 2.04 15.05 -2.85
N LYS A 35 2.22 14.68 -1.58
CA LYS A 35 2.33 15.63 -0.45
C LYS A 35 3.50 16.58 -0.63
N ALA A 36 4.69 16.05 -0.94
CA ALA A 36 5.91 16.82 -1.12
C ALA A 36 5.81 17.84 -2.27
N SER A 37 5.05 17.52 -3.32
CA SER A 37 4.78 18.44 -4.42
C SER A 37 3.83 19.60 -4.07
N GLY A 38 3.16 19.56 -2.92
CA GLY A 38 2.10 20.50 -2.54
C GLY A 38 0.80 20.33 -3.33
N GLY A 39 0.70 19.29 -4.17
CA GLY A 39 -0.44 19.06 -5.06
C GLY A 39 -1.68 18.47 -4.37
N LEU A 40 -1.56 17.97 -3.14
CA LEU A 40 -2.66 17.27 -2.47
C LEU A 40 -3.95 18.09 -2.39
N GLY A 41 -3.85 19.41 -2.15
CA GLY A 41 -5.00 20.30 -2.04
C GLY A 41 -5.80 20.51 -3.34
N SER A 42 -5.25 20.14 -4.50
CA SER A 42 -5.94 20.24 -5.80
C SER A 42 -6.45 18.90 -6.33
N VAL A 43 -6.26 17.80 -5.59
CA VAL A 43 -6.70 16.47 -6.00
C VAL A 43 -8.23 16.36 -5.89
N ALA A 44 -8.88 16.19 -7.04
CA ALA A 44 -10.33 15.99 -7.12
C ALA A 44 -10.74 14.50 -7.08
N GLY A 45 -9.79 13.59 -7.25
CA GLY A 45 -10.03 12.15 -7.24
C GLY A 45 -8.76 11.35 -7.43
N LEU A 46 -8.79 10.10 -6.95
CA LEU A 46 -7.71 9.14 -7.08
C LEU A 46 -8.21 7.90 -7.81
N ARG A 47 -7.39 7.37 -8.71
CA ARG A 47 -7.67 6.12 -9.42
C ARG A 47 -6.45 5.22 -9.32
N VAL A 48 -6.69 3.96 -9.01
CA VAL A 48 -5.67 2.91 -9.03
C VAL A 48 -6.10 1.83 -10.01
N ASP A 49 -5.28 1.60 -11.03
CA ASP A 49 -5.49 0.55 -12.00
C ASP A 49 -4.48 -0.59 -11.76
N LEU A 50 -4.99 -1.82 -11.68
CA LEU A 50 -4.18 -3.03 -11.57
C LEU A 50 -4.11 -3.72 -12.93
N TYR A 51 -2.93 -4.23 -13.28
CA TYR A 51 -2.69 -4.88 -14.57
C TYR A 51 -2.09 -6.28 -14.42
N GLY A 52 -2.28 -7.13 -15.44
CA GLY A 52 -1.63 -8.42 -15.55
C GLY A 52 -1.89 -9.37 -14.37
N SER A 53 -0.83 -10.03 -13.89
CA SER A 53 -0.92 -10.97 -12.78
C SER A 53 -1.37 -10.31 -11.47
N LEU A 54 -0.99 -9.05 -11.25
CA LEU A 54 -1.38 -8.28 -10.05
C LEU A 54 -2.90 -8.09 -9.99
N ALA A 55 -3.54 -7.80 -11.13
CA ALA A 55 -4.99 -7.74 -11.22
C ALA A 55 -5.63 -9.13 -11.07
N ALA A 56 -5.05 -10.14 -11.71
CA ALA A 56 -5.62 -11.48 -11.77
C ALA A 56 -5.69 -12.18 -10.41
N THR A 57 -4.70 -11.97 -9.53
CA THR A 57 -4.62 -12.66 -8.23
C THR A 57 -4.66 -11.73 -7.03
N GLY A 58 -4.73 -10.41 -7.24
CA GLY A 58 -4.56 -9.42 -6.19
C GLY A 58 -5.60 -9.49 -5.07
N HIS A 59 -6.83 -9.94 -5.37
CA HIS A 59 -7.86 -10.13 -4.35
C HIS A 59 -7.45 -11.14 -3.26
N GLY A 60 -6.93 -12.31 -3.66
CA GLY A 60 -6.49 -13.35 -2.73
C GLY A 60 -5.18 -13.01 -1.98
N HIS A 61 -4.46 -11.99 -2.43
CA HIS A 61 -3.20 -11.55 -1.82
C HIS A 61 -3.31 -10.23 -1.05
N GLY A 62 -4.53 -9.68 -0.91
CA GLY A 62 -4.74 -8.41 -0.21
C GLY A 62 -4.13 -7.20 -0.91
N THR A 63 -3.98 -7.23 -2.24
CA THR A 63 -3.35 -6.13 -3.00
C THR A 63 -4.09 -4.81 -2.81
N MET A 64 -5.43 -4.83 -2.83
CA MET A 64 -6.21 -3.61 -2.63
C MET A 64 -6.04 -3.06 -1.21
N THR A 65 -6.08 -3.92 -0.20
CA THR A 65 -5.77 -3.57 1.19
C THR A 65 -4.40 -2.91 1.30
N ALA A 66 -3.38 -3.53 0.71
CA ALA A 66 -2.01 -3.02 0.72
C ALA A 66 -1.92 -1.62 0.10
N ILE A 67 -2.61 -1.39 -1.02
CA ILE A 67 -2.65 -0.09 -1.69
C ILE A 67 -3.35 0.96 -0.82
N LEU A 68 -4.52 0.65 -0.27
CA LEU A 68 -5.27 1.59 0.56
C LEU A 68 -4.43 2.05 1.78
N LEU A 69 -3.83 1.09 2.48
CA LEU A 69 -2.99 1.40 3.64
C LEU A 69 -1.72 2.14 3.25
N GLY A 70 -1.09 1.76 2.13
CA GLY A 70 0.05 2.51 1.60
C GLY A 70 -0.31 3.96 1.28
N LEU A 71 -1.48 4.21 0.70
CA LEU A 71 -1.97 5.56 0.42
C LEU A 71 -2.21 6.40 1.68
N GLU A 72 -2.56 5.76 2.81
CA GLU A 72 -2.62 6.43 4.13
C GLU A 72 -1.26 6.60 4.82
N GLY A 73 -0.16 6.26 4.13
CA GLY A 73 1.21 6.41 4.63
C GLY A 73 1.71 5.25 5.49
N PHE A 74 1.00 4.12 5.55
CA PHE A 74 1.51 2.94 6.25
C PHE A 74 2.62 2.24 5.45
N HIS A 75 3.59 1.70 6.18
CA HIS A 75 4.72 0.95 5.61
C HIS A 75 4.66 -0.53 5.99
N PRO A 76 4.96 -1.46 5.07
CA PRO A 76 4.79 -2.90 5.32
C PRO A 76 5.73 -3.44 6.40
N GLU A 77 6.87 -2.79 6.63
CA GLU A 77 7.82 -3.13 7.69
C GLU A 77 7.42 -2.63 9.08
N LEU A 78 6.46 -1.70 9.19
CA LEU A 78 6.06 -1.04 10.44
C LEU A 78 4.64 -1.39 10.88
N ILE A 79 3.74 -1.62 9.94
CA ILE A 79 2.32 -1.86 10.24
C ILE A 79 2.11 -3.19 10.97
N LEU A 80 1.29 -3.15 12.01
CA LEU A 80 0.87 -4.32 12.77
C LEU A 80 -0.42 -4.93 12.19
N PRO A 81 -0.63 -6.26 12.29
CA PRO A 81 -1.85 -6.90 11.80
C PRO A 81 -3.14 -6.31 12.38
N GLY A 82 -3.14 -5.90 13.65
CA GLY A 82 -4.30 -5.26 14.26
C GLY A 82 -4.65 -3.90 13.65
N GLU A 83 -3.64 -3.12 13.26
CA GLU A 83 -3.84 -1.82 12.60
C GLU A 83 -4.44 -1.99 11.19
N VAL A 84 -4.06 -3.06 10.49
CA VAL A 84 -4.66 -3.43 9.19
C VAL A 84 -6.17 -3.65 9.35
N GLU A 85 -6.55 -4.48 10.32
CA GLU A 85 -7.96 -4.81 10.57
C GLU A 85 -8.76 -3.57 10.96
N GLU A 86 -8.24 -2.76 11.89
CA GLU A 86 -8.89 -1.54 12.37
C GLU A 86 -9.08 -0.50 11.24
N ARG A 87 -8.02 -0.23 10.47
CA ARG A 87 -8.08 0.76 9.39
C ARG A 87 -8.99 0.32 8.26
N LEU A 88 -8.95 -0.96 7.87
CA LEU A 88 -9.85 -1.47 6.84
C LEU A 88 -11.32 -1.36 7.26
N ALA A 89 -11.64 -1.68 8.51
CA ALA A 89 -12.99 -1.52 9.04
C ALA A 89 -13.45 -0.06 8.96
N SER A 90 -12.59 0.87 9.38
CA SER A 90 -12.86 2.31 9.31
C SER A 90 -13.05 2.81 7.87
N ILE A 91 -12.21 2.39 6.91
CA ILE A 91 -12.35 2.76 5.50
C ILE A 91 -13.66 2.21 4.94
N ALA A 92 -14.02 0.96 5.25
CA ALA A 92 -15.26 0.35 4.79
C ALA A 92 -16.51 1.03 5.38
N GLU A 93 -16.47 1.46 6.63
CA GLU A 93 -17.57 2.15 7.31
C GLU A 93 -17.75 3.58 6.81
N THR A 94 -16.65 4.32 6.67
CA THR A 94 -16.69 5.77 6.39
C THR A 94 -16.63 6.09 4.90
N GLY A 95 -16.05 5.20 4.08
CA GLY A 95 -15.68 5.49 2.70
C GLY A 95 -14.59 6.56 2.56
N VAL A 96 -13.87 6.89 3.65
CA VAL A 96 -12.85 7.94 3.68
C VAL A 96 -11.46 7.32 3.71
N LEU A 97 -10.57 7.90 2.91
CA LEU A 97 -9.14 7.58 2.88
C LEU A 97 -8.34 8.83 3.30
N ASN A 98 -7.43 8.68 4.26
CA ASN A 98 -6.61 9.77 4.76
C ASN A 98 -5.28 9.83 4.00
N LEU A 99 -5.24 10.53 2.86
CA LEU A 99 -3.98 10.73 2.11
C LEU A 99 -3.02 11.63 2.86
#